data_AF-T1B110-F1
#
_entry.id   AF-T1B110-F1
#
_cell.length_a   1.000
_cell.length_b   1.000
_cell.length_c   1.000
_cell.angle_alpha   90.00
_cell.angle_beta   90.00
_cell.angle_gamma   90.00
#
_symmetry.space_group_name_H-M   'P 1'
#
loop_
_entity.id
_entity.type
_entity.pdbx_description
1 polymer ?
#
loop_
_entity_poly.entity_id
_entity_poly.type
_entity_poly.pdbx_seq_one_letter_code
_entity_poly.pdbx_strand_id
1 'polypeptide(L)'
;PGFYGLKVQEAVIADGLTETGATVHWVTGDLDRGPILGQRRIPVRPGETPSGLADRLRPVEIALLVDVLNDLAFGRLRSPEAGPPPGEAGPRAV
;
A
#
# COMPACT_ATOMS: atom_id res chain seq x y z
N PRO A 1 8.72 -19.52 -4.68
CA PRO A 1 8.89 -18.26 -3.92
C PRO A 1 7.96 -17.16 -4.49
N GLY A 2 7.11 -16.57 -3.66
CA GLY A 2 6.16 -15.52 -4.07
C GLY A 2 4.93 -15.50 -3.17
N PHE A 3 4.53 -14.31 -2.74
CA PHE A 3 3.38 -14.03 -1.90
C PHE A 3 2.21 -13.58 -2.79
N TYR A 4 1.48 -14.54 -3.37
CA TYR A 4 0.36 -14.31 -4.27
C TYR A 4 -0.82 -15.20 -3.89
N GLY A 5 -2.03 -14.80 -4.28
CA GLY A 5 -3.25 -15.46 -3.83
C GLY A 5 -3.35 -15.40 -2.30
N LEU A 6 -3.72 -16.52 -1.66
CA LEU A 6 -3.88 -16.60 -0.21
C LEU A 6 -2.56 -16.77 0.58
N LYS A 7 -1.41 -16.86 -0.09
CA LYS A 7 -0.13 -17.19 0.57
C LYS A 7 0.28 -16.21 1.66
N VAL A 8 -0.08 -14.93 1.52
CA VAL A 8 0.18 -13.92 2.56
C VAL A 8 -0.66 -14.23 3.79
N GLN A 9 -1.96 -14.49 3.61
CA GLN A 9 -2.90 -14.76 4.69
C GLN A 9 -2.60 -16.10 5.37
N GLU A 10 -2.22 -17.12 4.60
CA GLU A 10 -1.73 -18.41 5.10
C GLU A 10 -0.51 -18.22 6.01
N ALA A 11 0.49 -17.45 5.56
CA ALA A 11 1.69 -17.18 6.34
C ALA A 11 1.38 -16.38 7.62
N VAL A 12 0.57 -15.32 7.52
CA VAL A 12 0.13 -14.50 8.67
C VAL A 12 -0.50 -15.37 9.77
N ILE A 13 -1.38 -16.30 9.37
CA ILE A 13 -2.06 -17.20 10.32
C ILE A 13 -1.10 -18.26 10.86
N ALA A 14 -0.27 -18.87 10.00
CA ALA A 14 0.69 -19.90 10.39
C ALA A 14 1.74 -19.36 11.38
N ASP A 15 2.17 -18.11 11.20
CA ASP A 15 3.14 -17.42 12.07
C ASP A 15 2.48 -16.85 13.34
N GLY A 16 1.17 -17.02 13.51
CA GLY A 16 0.44 -16.56 14.70
C GLY A 16 0.39 -15.04 14.85
N LEU A 17 0.48 -14.29 13.74
CA LEU A 17 0.45 -12.83 13.78
C LEU A 17 -0.95 -12.33 14.16
N THR A 18 -1.00 -11.31 15.01
CA THR A 18 -2.26 -10.71 15.50
C THR A 18 -2.78 -9.59 14.62
N GLU A 19 -1.97 -9.12 13.66
CA GLU A 19 -2.32 -8.07 12.72
C GLU A 19 -1.76 -8.37 11.33
N THR A 20 -2.48 -7.92 10.31
CA THR A 20 -2.03 -7.87 8.93
C THR A 20 -2.50 -6.56 8.30
N GLY A 21 -2.25 -6.34 7.01
CA GLY A 21 -2.64 -5.09 6.39
C GLY A 21 -2.39 -5.01 4.90
N ALA A 22 -2.70 -3.83 4.39
CA ALA A 22 -2.50 -3.43 3.01
C ALA A 22 -1.49 -2.28 2.96
N THR A 23 -0.63 -2.29 1.95
CA THR A 23 0.33 -1.23 1.69
C THR A 23 0.21 -0.81 0.23
N VAL A 24 0.14 0.49 -0.02
CA VAL A 24 0.31 1.08 -1.37
C VAL A 24 1.67 1.75 -1.38
N HIS A 25 2.49 1.45 -2.39
CA HIS A 25 3.84 1.98 -2.52
C HIS A 25 4.16 2.26 -3.99
N TRP A 26 5.21 3.05 -4.25
CA TRP A 26 5.74 3.22 -5.60
C TRP A 26 6.38 1.94 -6.10
N VAL A 27 6.24 1.65 -7.39
CA VAL A 27 6.95 0.52 -8.00
C VAL A 27 8.37 0.94 -8.33
N THR A 28 9.34 0.10 -7.95
CA THR A 28 10.77 0.28 -8.24
C THR A 28 11.32 -0.97 -8.92
N GLY A 29 12.60 -0.96 -9.32
CA GLY A 29 13.28 -2.17 -9.80
C GLY A 29 13.34 -3.28 -8.76
N ASP A 30 13.35 -2.92 -7.47
CA ASP A 30 13.29 -3.86 -6.36
C ASP A 30 11.84 -4.23 -6.01
N LEU A 31 11.56 -5.54 -5.93
CA LEU A 31 10.25 -6.09 -5.60
C LEU A 31 9.78 -5.63 -4.20
N ASP A 32 8.58 -5.07 -4.13
CA ASP A 32 7.88 -4.64 -2.90
C ASP A 32 8.70 -3.72 -1.98
N ARG A 33 9.63 -2.94 -2.55
CA ARG A 33 10.57 -2.09 -1.79
C ARG A 33 10.50 -0.59 -2.07
N GLY A 34 9.59 -0.15 -2.93
CA GLY A 34 9.48 1.28 -3.20
C GLY A 34 8.88 2.07 -2.02
N PRO A 35 9.01 3.41 -2.03
CA PRO A 35 8.52 4.23 -0.94
C PRO A 35 7.00 4.08 -0.73
N ILE A 36 6.59 3.95 0.54
CA ILE A 36 5.19 3.77 0.94
C ILE A 36 4.41 5.06 0.75
N LEU A 37 3.24 4.94 0.11
CA LEU A 37 2.26 6.01 -0.08
C LEU A 37 1.13 5.95 0.95
N GLY A 38 0.79 4.75 1.42
CA GLY A 38 -0.22 4.55 2.43
C GLY A 38 -0.20 3.13 2.98
N GLN A 39 -0.64 2.98 4.23
CA GLN A 39 -0.74 1.68 4.88
C GLN A 39 -1.97 1.63 5.78
N ARG A 40 -2.64 0.47 5.81
CA ARG A 40 -3.74 0.16 6.73
C ARG A 40 -3.46 -1.18 7.38
N ARG A 41 -3.84 -1.31 8.66
CA ARG A 41 -3.76 -2.57 9.41
C ARG A 41 -5.16 -3.02 9.81
N ILE A 42 -5.35 -4.33 9.85
CA ILE A 42 -6.52 -4.99 10.40
C ILE A 42 -6.08 -6.07 11.40
N PRO A 43 -6.86 -6.30 12.47
CA PRO A 43 -6.59 -7.41 13.37
C PRO A 43 -6.89 -8.74 12.69
N VAL A 44 -6.06 -9.74 12.99
CA VAL A 44 -6.34 -11.15 12.70
C VAL A 44 -7.16 -11.70 13.85
N ARG A 45 -8.34 -12.24 13.56
CA ARG A 45 -9.24 -12.76 14.59
C ARG A 45 -8.80 -14.16 15.03
N PRO A 46 -9.00 -14.53 16.31
CA PRO A 46 -8.75 -15.90 16.76
C PRO A 46 -9.56 -16.91 15.94
N GLY A 47 -8.88 -17.92 15.38
CA GLY A 47 -9.50 -18.97 14.56
C GLY A 47 -9.94 -18.53 13.16
N GLU A 48 -9.51 -17.36 12.69
CA GLU A 48 -9.82 -16.88 11.34
C GLU A 48 -9.15 -17.75 10.26
N THR A 49 -9.87 -18.01 9.16
CA THR A 49 -9.32 -18.74 8.01
C THR A 49 -8.58 -17.79 7.07
N PRO A 50 -7.61 -18.28 6.26
CA PRO A 50 -6.92 -17.43 5.28
C PRO A 50 -7.88 -16.73 4.30
N SER A 51 -8.93 -17.44 3.84
CA SER A 51 -9.97 -16.87 2.98
C SER A 51 -10.80 -15.79 3.67
N GLY A 52 -11.24 -16.04 4.91
CA GLY A 52 -12.02 -15.06 5.68
C GLY A 52 -11.20 -13.80 5.99
N LEU A 53 -9.91 -13.96 6.28
CA LEU A 53 -8.99 -12.84 6.45
C LEU A 53 -8.82 -12.06 5.13
N ALA A 54 -8.67 -12.76 4.00
CA ALA A 54 -8.58 -12.12 2.68
C ALA A 54 -9.86 -11.34 2.32
N ASP A 55 -11.04 -11.89 2.60
CA ASP A 55 -12.33 -11.23 2.33
C ASP A 55 -12.50 -9.94 3.16
N ARG A 56 -11.98 -9.92 4.39
CA ARG A 56 -11.94 -8.71 5.24
C ARG A 56 -10.88 -7.71 4.80
N LEU A 57 -9.74 -8.19 4.31
CA LEU A 57 -8.64 -7.34 3.88
C LEU A 57 -8.94 -6.63 2.56
N ARG A 58 -9.58 -7.32 1.61
CA ARG A 58 -9.87 -6.79 0.27
C ARG A 58 -10.57 -5.43 0.23
N PRO A 59 -11.66 -5.16 0.97
CA PRO A 59 -12.27 -3.83 0.97
C PRO A 59 -11.33 -2.77 1.58
N VAL A 60 -10.45 -3.13 2.51
CA VAL A 60 -9.46 -2.23 3.10
C VAL A 60 -8.35 -1.88 2.09
N GLU A 61 -7.89 -2.85 1.31
CA GLU A 61 -6.96 -2.64 0.19
C GLU A 61 -7.53 -1.65 -0.84
N ILE A 62 -8.77 -1.88 -1.27
CA ILE A 62 -9.44 -1.04 -2.25
C ILE A 62 -9.61 0.39 -1.72
N ALA A 63 -10.09 0.54 -0.48
CA ALA A 63 -10.26 1.85 0.14
C ALA A 63 -8.93 2.60 0.25
N LEU A 64 -7.87 1.93 0.72
CA LEU A 64 -6.53 2.52 0.80
C LEU A 64 -6.01 2.98 -0.57
N LEU A 65 -6.20 2.16 -1.61
CA LEU A 65 -5.79 2.52 -2.96
C LEU A 65 -6.54 3.77 -3.46
N VAL A 66 -7.86 3.84 -3.24
CA VAL A 66 -8.67 5.01 -3.63
C VAL A 66 -8.24 6.27 -2.87
N ASP A 67 -7.98 6.18 -1.56
CA ASP A 67 -7.48 7.30 -0.75
C ASP A 67 -6.17 7.85 -1.34
N VAL A 68 -5.19 6.97 -1.60
CA VAL A 68 -3.89 7.34 -2.17
C VAL A 68 -4.04 7.96 -3.57
N LEU A 69 -4.90 7.40 -4.43
CA LEU A 69 -5.14 7.95 -5.76
C LEU A 69 -5.76 9.35 -5.70
N ASN A 70 -6.69 9.58 -4.78
CA ASN A 70 -7.26 10.91 -4.56
C ASN A 70 -6.18 11.90 -4.11
N ASP A 71 -5.32 11.50 -3.16
CA ASP A 71 -4.25 12.36 -2.68
C ASP A 71 -3.23 12.71 -3.78
N LEU A 72 -2.93 11.77 -4.68
CA LEU A 72 -2.11 12.04 -5.87
C LEU A 72 -2.82 12.99 -6.85
N ALA A 73 -4.10 12.76 -7.14
CA ALA A 73 -4.88 13.57 -8.08
C ALA A 73 -5.04 15.03 -7.62
N PHE A 74 -5.16 15.25 -6.31
CA PHE A 74 -5.25 16.59 -5.71
C PHE A 74 -3.90 17.17 -5.30
N GLY A 75 -2.79 16.50 -5.64
CA GLY A 75 -1.43 16.98 -5.37
C GLY A 75 -1.04 17.04 -3.88
N ARG A 76 -1.77 16.33 -3.01
CA ARG A 76 -1.45 16.14 -1.59
C ARG A 76 -0.31 15.14 -1.38
N LEU A 77 -0.21 14.15 -2.27
CA LEU A 77 0.95 13.29 -2.42
C LEU A 77 1.62 13.56 -3.77
N ARG A 78 2.93 13.32 -3.85
CA ARG A 78 3.74 13.46 -5.06
C ARG A 78 4.72 12.31 -5.15
N SER A 79 5.14 11.96 -6.36
CA SER A 79 6.25 11.03 -6.49
C SER A 79 7.53 11.69 -5.95
N PRO A 80 8.44 10.92 -5.34
CA PRO A 80 9.74 11.44 -4.91
C PRO A 80 10.58 11.99 -6.07
N GLU A 81 10.24 11.63 -7.31
CA GLU A 81 10.87 12.12 -8.54
C GLU A 81 10.12 13.32 -9.17
N ALA A 82 8.95 13.69 -8.67
CA ALA A 82 8.21 14.82 -9.20
C ALA A 82 8.92 16.12 -8.83
N GLY A 83 9.38 16.85 -9.85
CA GLY A 83 9.81 18.24 -9.70
C GLY A 83 8.70 19.16 -9.16
N PRO A 84 9.01 20.44 -8.89
CA PRO A 84 8.02 21.39 -8.37
C PRO A 84 6.79 21.47 -9.29
N PRO A 85 5.61 21.82 -8.75
CA PRO A 85 4.39 21.91 -9.54
C PRO A 85 4.55 22.86 -10.74
N PRO A 86 3.82 22.63 -11.85
CA PRO A 86 3.78 23.56 -12.96
C PRO A 86 3.32 24.94 -12.45
N GLY A 87 4.20 25.93 -12.55
CA GLY A 87 3.96 27.30 -12.04
C GLY A 87 4.86 27.73 -10.87
N GLU A 88 5.58 26.82 -10.23
CA GLU A 88 6.54 27.13 -9.13
C GLU A 88 8.01 26.86 -9.52
N ALA A 89 8.29 26.60 -10.80
CA ALA A 89 9.66 26.57 -11.28
C ALA A 89 10.21 28.01 -11.21
N GLY A 90 10.94 28.31 -10.13
CA GLY A 90 11.69 29.56 -9.96
C GLY A 90 12.58 29.84 -11.18
N PRO A 91 12.97 31.11 -11.40
CA PRO A 91 13.66 31.51 -12.61
C PRO A 91 14.89 30.62 -12.84
N ARG A 92 14.93 29.96 -13.99
CA ARG A 92 16.12 29.22 -14.42
C ARG A 92 17.26 30.22 -14.50
N ALA A 93 18.26 30.05 -13.64
CA ALA A 93 19.50 30.78 -13.76
C ALA A 93 20.09 30.50 -15.14
N VAL A 94 20.33 31.58 -15.89
CA VAL A 94 21.00 31.60 -17.19
C VAL A 94 22.47 31.30 -17.05
#